data_AF-A0A061RIW1-F1
#
_entry.id   AF-A0A061RIW1-F1
#
_cell.length_a   1.000
_cell.length_b   1.000
_cell.length_c   1.000
_cell.angle_alpha   90.00
_cell.angle_beta   90.00
_cell.angle_gamma   90.00
#
_symmetry.space_group_name_H-M   'P 1'
#
loop_
_entity.id
_entity.type
_entity.pdbx_description
1 polymer ?
#
loop_
_entity_poly.entity_id
_entity_poly.type
_entity_poly.pdbx_seq_one_letter_code
_entity_poly.pdbx_strand_id
1 'polypeptide(L)'
;MLPQQLISRGSVRVLKKGNLSPISIQTKKRQGNKKVTCVVGLETFAVDPKQFANRVQRRFACSASYDELEGSKNKNHYEIVIQGDKATQIAHLLMDDYGVPQKFISNADACSRKGK
;
A
#
# COMPACT_ATOMS: atom_id res chain seq x y z
N MET A 1 -21.90 9.67 -17.25
CA MET A 1 -21.08 10.32 -16.18
C MET A 1 -20.22 9.25 -15.53
N LEU A 2 -18.90 9.45 -15.42
CA LEU A 2 -18.06 8.54 -14.65
C LEU A 2 -18.35 8.73 -13.15
N PRO A 3 -18.42 7.65 -12.35
CA PRO A 3 -18.60 7.76 -10.91
C PRO A 3 -17.43 8.57 -10.33
N GLN A 4 -17.75 9.58 -9.51
CA GLN A 4 -16.76 10.36 -8.78
C GLN A 4 -16.79 9.91 -7.33
N GLN A 5 -15.64 9.52 -6.79
CA GLN A 5 -15.51 9.14 -5.38
C GLN A 5 -14.71 10.22 -4.67
N LEU A 6 -15.35 10.86 -3.68
CA LEU A 6 -14.71 11.82 -2.80
C LEU A 6 -14.03 11.07 -1.65
N ILE A 7 -12.71 11.25 -1.55
CA ILE A 7 -11.91 10.66 -0.47
C ILE A 7 -11.61 11.80 0.50
N SER A 8 -12.23 11.75 1.68
CA SER A 8 -12.03 12.75 2.75
C SER A 8 -11.26 12.10 3.90
N ARG A 9 -10.01 12.52 4.13
CA ARG A 9 -9.14 12.03 5.21
C ARG A 9 -8.68 13.24 6.02
N GLY A 10 -9.39 13.55 7.10
CA GLY A 10 -9.14 14.76 7.89
C GLY A 10 -9.20 16.01 7.02
N SER A 11 -8.10 16.74 6.93
CA SER A 11 -7.96 17.97 6.12
C SER A 11 -7.77 17.72 4.62
N VAL A 12 -7.40 16.51 4.20
CA VAL A 12 -7.11 16.20 2.79
C VAL A 12 -8.36 15.64 2.12
N ARG A 13 -8.82 16.34 1.07
CA ARG A 13 -9.96 15.94 0.25
C ARG A 13 -9.50 15.77 -1.19
N VAL A 14 -9.55 14.54 -1.69
CA VAL A 14 -9.20 14.25 -3.08
C VAL A 14 -10.44 13.75 -3.80
N LEU A 15 -10.83 14.48 -4.84
CA LEU A 15 -11.86 14.06 -5.77
C LEU A 15 -11.22 13.18 -6.84
N LYS A 16 -11.53 11.88 -6.85
CA LYS A 16 -11.04 10.98 -7.89
C LYS A 16 -12.19 10.57 -8.81
N LYS A 17 -11.97 10.80 -10.10
CA LYS A 17 -12.91 10.47 -11.18
C LYS A 17 -12.62 9.03 -11.62
N GLY A 18 -13.64 8.18 -11.66
CA GLY A 18 -13.53 6.78 -12.03
C GLY A 18 -13.49 5.84 -10.83
N ASN A 19 -13.32 4.54 -11.11
CA ASN A 19 -13.21 3.52 -10.07
C ASN A 19 -11.91 3.68 -9.29
N LEU A 20 -12.00 3.59 -7.96
CA LEU A 20 -10.82 3.54 -7.10
C LEU A 20 -10.01 2.27 -7.38
N SER A 21 -8.75 2.45 -7.80
CA SER A 21 -7.81 1.33 -7.89
C SER A 21 -7.50 0.80 -6.50
N PRO A 22 -7.65 -0.51 -6.24
CA PRO A 22 -7.29 -1.09 -4.96
C PRO A 22 -5.78 -0.96 -4.71
N ILE A 23 -5.40 -0.90 -3.43
CA ILE A 23 -4.00 -1.05 -3.01
C ILE A 23 -3.60 -2.51 -3.23
N SER A 24 -2.53 -2.73 -3.97
CA SER A 24 -1.97 -4.04 -4.21
C SER A 24 -0.78 -4.28 -3.27
N ILE A 25 -0.86 -5.32 -2.46
CA ILE A 25 0.23 -5.75 -1.57
C ILE A 25 0.77 -7.06 -2.14
N GLN A 26 2.04 -7.05 -2.53
CA GLN A 26 2.74 -8.20 -3.08
C GLN A 26 3.93 -8.57 -2.19
N THR A 27 4.27 -9.85 -2.07
CA THR A 27 5.41 -10.35 -1.29
C THR A 27 6.34 -11.14 -2.21
N LYS A 28 7.41 -10.49 -2.66
CA LYS A 28 8.40 -11.09 -3.55
C LYS A 28 9.54 -11.71 -2.74
N LYS A 29 10.17 -12.76 -3.26
CA LYS A 29 11.44 -13.27 -2.73
C LYS A 29 12.58 -12.61 -3.50
N ARG A 30 13.47 -11.89 -2.83
CA ARG A 30 14.54 -11.10 -3.49
C ARG A 30 15.82 -11.90 -3.67
N GLN A 31 16.24 -12.68 -2.67
CA GLN A 31 17.41 -13.56 -2.74
C GLN A 31 17.40 -14.56 -1.57
N GLY A 32 17.51 -15.85 -1.87
CA GLY A 32 17.41 -16.92 -0.86
C GLY A 32 16.07 -16.89 -0.12
N ASN A 33 16.11 -16.98 1.22
CA ASN A 33 14.91 -16.91 2.08
C ASN A 33 14.46 -15.47 2.40
N LYS A 34 15.11 -14.43 1.84
CA LYS A 34 14.72 -13.04 2.08
C LYS A 34 13.47 -12.69 1.28
N LYS A 35 12.39 -12.43 2.02
CA LYS A 35 11.13 -11.89 1.49
C LYS A 35 11.14 -10.36 1.57
N VAL A 36 10.48 -9.73 0.62
CA VAL A 36 10.22 -8.29 0.57
C VAL A 36 8.74 -8.09 0.26
N THR A 37 8.09 -7.17 0.95
CA THR A 37 6.71 -6.80 0.68
C THR A 37 6.67 -5.49 -0.09
N CYS A 38 6.13 -5.54 -1.30
CA CYS A 38 5.87 -4.40 -2.18
C CYS A 38 4.43 -3.93 -2.01
N VAL A 39 4.21 -2.62 -1.94
CA VAL A 39 2.89 -1.99 -1.81
C VAL A 39 2.73 -0.97 -2.91
N VAL A 40 1.64 -1.04 -3.67
CA VAL A 40 1.34 -0.15 -4.80
C VAL A 40 -0.07 0.42 -4.67
N GLY A 41 -0.29 1.65 -5.14
CA GLY A 41 -1.63 2.27 -5.21
C GLY A 41 -2.01 3.11 -3.99
N LEU A 42 -1.02 3.54 -3.21
CA LEU A 42 -1.22 4.44 -2.05
C LEU A 42 -1.68 5.85 -2.44
N GLU A 43 -1.29 6.31 -3.65
CA GLU A 43 -1.71 7.61 -4.17
C GLU A 43 -3.24 7.73 -4.32
N THR A 44 -3.92 6.60 -4.55
CA THR A 44 -5.38 6.55 -4.73
C THR A 44 -6.06 7.05 -3.46
N PHE A 45 -5.43 6.81 -2.31
CA PHE A 45 -5.92 7.20 -1.00
C PHE A 45 -5.32 8.52 -0.50
N ALA A 46 -4.65 9.28 -1.39
CA ALA A 46 -3.95 10.52 -1.06
C ALA A 46 -2.91 10.34 0.07
N VAL A 47 -2.27 9.16 0.12
CA VAL A 47 -1.24 8.85 1.10
C VAL A 47 0.12 9.17 0.51
N ASP A 48 0.88 10.04 1.18
CA ASP A 48 2.26 10.34 0.79
C ASP A 48 3.15 9.10 0.96
N PRO A 49 3.81 8.61 -0.11
CA PRO A 49 4.60 7.40 -0.04
C PRO A 49 5.80 7.56 0.91
N LYS A 50 6.40 8.75 0.95
CA LYS A 50 7.52 9.08 1.86
C LYS A 50 7.10 9.07 3.33
N GLN A 51 5.91 9.60 3.64
CA GLN A 51 5.40 9.59 5.02
C GLN A 51 5.03 8.16 5.44
N PHE A 52 4.39 7.41 4.54
CA PHE A 52 4.05 6.01 4.76
C PHE A 52 5.31 5.16 5.02
N ALA A 53 6.35 5.30 4.20
CA ALA A 53 7.61 4.59 4.38
C ALA A 53 8.22 4.87 5.77
N ASN A 54 8.32 6.15 6.18
CA ASN A 54 8.80 6.51 7.51
C ASN A 54 7.94 5.93 8.64
N ARG A 55 6.62 5.92 8.47
CA ARG A 55 5.67 5.37 9.44
C ARG A 55 5.86 3.86 9.60
N VAL A 56 5.97 3.14 8.49
CA VAL A 56 6.23 1.70 8.45
C VAL A 56 7.58 1.38 9.09
N GLN A 57 8.64 2.14 8.78
CA GLN A 57 9.96 1.95 9.39
C GLN A 57 9.91 2.04 10.92
N ARG A 58 9.23 3.06 11.46
CA ARG A 58 9.09 3.24 12.92
C ARG A 58 8.21 2.18 13.58
N ARG A 59 7.11 1.78 12.92
CA ARG A 59 6.15 0.81 13.48
C ARG A 59 6.67 -0.61 13.46
N PHE A 60 7.39 -1.00 12.41
CA PHE A 60 7.81 -2.38 12.20
C PHE A 60 9.32 -2.60 12.36
N ALA A 61 10.10 -1.56 12.70
CA ALA A 61 11.56 -1.60 12.79
C ALA A 61 12.21 -2.24 11.54
N CYS A 62 11.64 -1.98 10.37
CA CYS A 62 12.05 -2.54 9.08
C CYS A 62 12.57 -1.43 8.17
N SER A 63 13.38 -1.76 7.16
CA SER A 63 13.71 -0.80 6.11
C SER A 63 12.60 -0.74 5.07
N ALA A 64 12.13 0.45 4.75
CA ALA A 64 11.21 0.72 3.66
C ALA A 64 11.87 1.68 2.66
N SER A 65 11.83 1.33 1.39
CA SER A 65 12.21 2.18 0.26
C SER A 65 10.96 2.55 -0.51
N TYR A 66 10.94 3.75 -1.08
CA TYR A 66 9.91 4.15 -2.03
C TYR A 66 10.58 4.30 -3.39
N ASP A 67 9.98 3.70 -4.41
CA ASP A 67 10.44 3.72 -5.78
C ASP A 67 9.28 4.22 -6.66
N GLU A 68 9.59 5.02 -7.67
CA GLU A 68 8.57 5.44 -8.65
C GLU A 68 8.41 4.33 -9.69
N LEU A 69 7.17 3.89 -9.92
CA LEU A 69 6.90 2.81 -10.85
C LEU A 69 6.87 3.35 -12.28
N GLU A 70 8.03 3.34 -12.93
CA GLU A 70 8.21 3.76 -14.32
C GLU A 70 7.68 2.65 -15.25
N GLY A 71 6.41 2.68 -15.68
CA GLY A 71 5.99 1.61 -16.59
C GLY A 71 4.57 1.49 -17.14
N SER A 72 3.53 2.18 -16.64
CA SER A 72 2.21 2.02 -17.29
C SER A 72 1.22 3.15 -17.06
N LYS A 73 0.95 3.89 -18.14
CA LYS A 73 -0.24 4.68 -18.50
C LYS A 73 -0.82 5.71 -17.51
N ASN A 74 -0.42 5.72 -16.24
CA ASN A 74 -0.86 6.66 -15.23
C ASN A 74 0.37 7.31 -14.59
N LYS A 75 0.46 8.63 -14.76
CA LYS A 75 1.46 9.48 -14.11
C LYS A 75 1.20 9.44 -12.59
N ASN A 76 2.24 9.22 -11.78
CA ASN A 76 2.28 9.26 -10.29
C ASN A 76 2.11 7.93 -9.52
N HIS A 77 2.38 6.77 -10.14
CA HIS A 77 2.40 5.51 -9.41
C HIS A 77 3.69 5.30 -8.61
N TYR A 78 3.55 5.15 -7.28
CA TYR A 78 4.65 4.83 -6.36
C TYR A 78 4.54 3.39 -5.84
N GLU A 79 5.66 2.69 -5.82
CA GLU A 79 5.83 1.40 -5.15
C GLU A 79 6.62 1.61 -3.86
N ILE A 80 6.17 1.01 -2.76
CA ILE A 80 6.91 0.98 -1.50
C ILE A 80 7.38 -0.44 -1.26
N VAL A 81 8.69 -0.61 -1.20
CA VAL A 81 9.35 -1.89 -0.96
C VAL A 81 9.79 -1.95 0.49
N ILE A 82 9.28 -2.93 1.22
CA ILE A 82 9.52 -3.12 2.65
C ILE A 82 10.27 -4.43 2.84
N GLN A 83 11.32 -4.43 3.64
CA GLN A 83 12.08 -5.64 3.94
C GLN A 83 11.30 -6.54 4.90
N GLY A 84 11.22 -7.84 4.58
CA GLY A 84 10.52 -8.85 5.35
C GLY A 84 9.15 -9.21 4.78
N ASP A 85 8.51 -10.21 5.41
CA ASP A 85 7.13 -10.60 5.12
C ASP A 85 6.19 -9.85 6.06
N LYS A 86 5.60 -8.77 5.57
CA LYS A 86 4.78 -7.85 6.38
C LYS A 86 3.41 -7.59 5.78
N ALA A 87 2.95 -8.42 4.85
CA ALA A 87 1.68 -8.21 4.13
C ALA A 87 0.49 -8.03 5.08
N THR A 88 0.31 -8.93 6.05
CA THR A 88 -0.77 -8.85 7.04
C THR A 88 -0.65 -7.59 7.92
N GLN A 89 0.56 -7.28 8.38
CA GLN A 89 0.81 -6.13 9.25
C GLN A 89 0.54 -4.80 8.53
N ILE A 90 0.90 -4.71 7.25
CA ILE A 90 0.62 -3.57 6.39
C ILE A 90 -0.88 -3.44 6.13
N ALA A 91 -1.59 -4.54 5.89
CA ALA A 91 -3.04 -4.53 5.75
C ALA A 91 -3.72 -3.99 7.01
N HIS A 92 -3.29 -4.44 8.20
CA HIS A 92 -3.78 -3.89 9.47
C HIS A 92 -3.45 -2.40 9.64
N LEU A 93 -2.23 -1.97 9.30
CA LEU A 93 -1.85 -0.54 9.36
C LEU A 93 -2.71 0.32 8.42
N LEU A 94 -3.01 -0.17 7.22
CA LEU A 94 -3.87 0.52 6.25
C LEU A 94 -5.32 0.61 6.74
N MET A 95 -5.79 -0.39 7.47
CA MET A 95 -7.12 -0.37 8.07
C MET A 95 -7.19 0.56 9.29
N ASP A 96 -6.17 0.53 10.15
CA ASP A 96 -6.15 1.25 11.43
C ASP A 96 -5.77 2.73 11.27
N ASP A 97 -4.55 3.03 10.76
CA ASP A 97 -4.09 4.40 10.53
C ASP A 97 -4.85 5.05 9.36
N TYR A 98 -5.12 4.27 8.29
CA TYR A 98 -5.64 4.81 7.02
C TYR A 98 -7.12 4.53 6.75
N GLY A 99 -7.83 3.79 7.62
CA GLY A 99 -9.26 3.52 7.46
C GLY A 99 -9.65 2.94 6.10
N VAL A 100 -8.70 2.29 5.41
CA VAL A 100 -8.92 1.75 4.07
C VAL A 100 -9.83 0.52 4.19
N PRO A 101 -10.98 0.48 3.49
CA PRO A 101 -11.84 -0.69 3.52
C PRO A 101 -11.12 -1.88 2.91
N GLN A 102 -11.26 -3.07 3.51
CA GLN A 102 -10.65 -4.31 3.01
C GLN A 102 -10.99 -4.60 1.54
N LYS A 103 -12.15 -4.13 1.07
CA LYS A 103 -12.61 -4.23 -0.33
C LYS A 103 -11.63 -3.62 -1.33
N PHE A 104 -10.82 -2.65 -0.89
CA PHE A 104 -9.81 -1.99 -1.71
C PHE A 104 -8.39 -2.46 -1.41
N ILE A 105 -8.22 -3.56 -0.67
CA ILE A 105 -6.91 -4.16 -0.37
C ILE A 105 -6.82 -5.49 -1.13
N SER A 106 -5.99 -5.51 -2.17
CA SER A 106 -5.68 -6.71 -2.94
C SER A 106 -4.35 -7.29 -2.46
N ASN A 107 -4.41 -8.29 -1.59
CA ASN A 107 -3.23 -9.05 -1.17
C ASN A 107 -2.94 -10.13 -2.22
N ALA A 108 -1.86 -10.00 -2.97
CA ALA A 108 -1.48 -10.94 -4.03
C ALA A 108 -0.71 -12.17 -3.51
N ASP A 109 -0.45 -12.27 -2.20
CA ASP A 109 0.40 -13.33 -1.66
C ASP A 109 -0.30 -14.10 -0.57
N ALA A 110 -0.46 -15.40 -0.84
CA ALA A 110 -1.06 -16.40 0.00
C ALA A 110 -0.65 -16.23 1.48
N CYS A 111 -1.58 -15.74 2.29
CA CYS A 111 -1.49 -15.82 3.74
C CYS A 111 -1.44 -17.30 4.13
N SER A 112 -0.24 -17.84 4.34
CA SER A 112 -0.05 -19.08 5.09
C SER A 112 0.41 -18.71 6.50
N ARG A 113 -0.35 -19.19 7.49
CA ARG A 113 -0.23 -19.08 8.95
C ARG A 113 -1.00 -17.91 9.59
N LYS A 114 -2.30 -18.12 9.81
CA LYS A 114 -2.89 -17.76 11.11
C LYS A 114 -2.26 -18.69 12.15
N GLY A 115 -1.67 -18.14 13.19
CA GLY A 115 -1.09 -18.91 14.29
C GLY A 115 -1.25 -18.16 15.60
N LYS A 116 -2.43 -18.24 16.20
CA LYS A 116 -2.68 -19.00 17.43
C LYS A 116 -4.19 -19.18 17.62
#